data_AF-A0A024TQY4-F1
#
_entry.id   AF-A0A024TQY4-F1
#
_cell.length_a   1.000
_cell.length_b   1.000
_cell.length_c   1.000
_cell.angle_alpha   90.00
_cell.angle_beta   90.00
_cell.angle_gamma   90.00
#
_symmetry.space_group_name_H-M   'P 1'
#
loop_
_entity.id
_entity.type
_entity.pdbx_description
1 polymer ?
#
loop_
_entity_poly.entity_id
_entity_poly.type
_entity_poly.pdbx_seq_one_letter_code
_entity_poly.pdbx_strand_id
1 'polypeptide(L)'
;MWRLPPLDRTAATAVVLGFLCIVVGSSGVVCRTQAVVCVAHDKAIGTILASVGFGTLLPLIACLSAYVVDSRRAEETQPLLGYVRKNTLGNKTPTGTGGRRADASMPTRLHVYLYASHFATAWGDRLWQFAVPLLLTQLFPSTLLPNVIVQLIVYAILIVSMPHLGAFVDATNRWHAVRTGILGMNGMVAVSAAGLVVATVLLRQTDTSSAFNHSVNSTTNAPSYTVPSAASAWPVYAAVAVAVGASAVSQIYNNLQTLALEKDWVVELASATDSPLSAWNTSLLRIDMATRIVSPMVYALQMGVLQRAVPSAHDQVVVLVMTAAGWNLLLAPLQYAALHDVYTLCPSLAAKRPPHQLRCFPPQSHSTIAMWTMYLKHPTSVVSLSFCVLYMTVLKENALSTAYLLWHGTAPATVGRSAWRTLLNEAR
;
A
#
# COMPACT_ATOMS: atom_id res chain seq x y z
N MET A 1 -15.25 34.81 15.78
CA MET A 1 -15.96 33.55 15.55
C MET A 1 -15.45 33.00 14.23
N TRP A 2 -14.50 32.06 14.27
CA TRP A 2 -13.78 31.54 13.12
C TRP A 2 -14.76 30.84 12.17
N ARG A 3 -15.01 31.39 10.98
CA ARG A 3 -15.82 30.70 9.95
C ARG A 3 -14.88 29.93 9.04
N LEU A 4 -14.64 28.67 9.38
CA LEU A 4 -13.94 27.76 8.47
C LEU A 4 -14.75 27.62 7.16
N PRO A 5 -14.08 27.59 5.99
CA PRO A 5 -14.74 27.29 4.72
C PRO A 5 -15.37 25.88 4.75
N PRO A 6 -16.28 25.54 3.81
CA PRO A 6 -16.80 24.17 3.72
C PRO A 6 -15.64 23.17 3.66
N LEU A 7 -15.79 22.08 4.42
CA LEU A 7 -14.76 21.06 4.59
C LEU A 7 -14.59 20.30 3.27
N ASP A 8 -13.38 20.29 2.71
CA ASP A 8 -13.08 19.46 1.54
C ASP A 8 -13.18 17.98 1.92
N ARG A 9 -13.37 17.10 0.93
CA ARG A 9 -13.61 15.66 1.18
C ARG A 9 -12.49 15.04 1.98
N THR A 10 -11.24 15.36 1.67
CA THR A 10 -10.06 14.85 2.37
C THR A 10 -10.07 15.24 3.84
N ALA A 11 -10.35 16.51 4.15
CA ALA A 11 -10.41 16.99 5.52
C ALA A 11 -11.58 16.36 6.28
N ALA A 12 -12.75 16.19 5.65
CA ALA A 12 -13.89 15.48 6.23
C ALA A 12 -13.57 14.02 6.54
N THR A 13 -12.99 13.30 5.57
CA THR A 13 -12.54 11.92 5.77
C THR A 13 -11.46 11.83 6.84
N ALA A 14 -10.55 12.79 6.92
CA ALA A 14 -9.47 12.79 7.90
C ALA A 14 -9.99 13.01 9.33
N VAL A 15 -11.01 13.85 9.51
CA VAL A 15 -11.69 14.00 10.82
C VAL A 15 -12.38 12.70 11.22
N VAL A 16 -13.22 12.13 10.34
CA VAL A 16 -13.99 10.91 10.66
C VAL A 16 -13.07 9.72 10.92
N LEU A 17 -12.09 9.49 10.04
CA LEU A 17 -11.09 8.44 10.22
C LEU A 17 -10.19 8.71 11.42
N GLY A 18 -9.88 9.98 11.72
CA GLY A 18 -9.13 10.37 12.90
C GLY A 18 -9.82 9.94 14.18
N PHE A 19 -11.13 10.21 14.31
CA PHE A 19 -11.93 9.72 15.44
C PHE A 19 -11.94 8.19 15.52
N LEU A 20 -12.17 7.50 14.39
CA LEU A 20 -12.13 6.04 14.35
C LEU A 20 -10.77 5.50 14.81
N CYS A 21 -9.67 6.06 14.33
CA CYS A 21 -8.31 5.65 14.67
C CYS A 21 -7.97 5.93 16.14
N ILE A 22 -8.47 7.02 16.73
CA ILE A 22 -8.35 7.30 18.16
C ILE A 22 -9.16 6.30 18.99
N VAL A 23 -10.37 5.95 18.58
CA VAL A 23 -11.19 4.93 19.26
C VAL A 23 -10.52 3.55 19.19
N VAL A 24 -9.99 3.18 18.03
CA VAL A 24 -9.24 1.93 17.84
C VAL A 24 -7.94 1.95 18.66
N GLY A 25 -7.19 3.05 18.63
CA GLY A 25 -5.95 3.20 19.38
C GLY A 25 -6.16 3.16 20.90
N SER A 26 -7.15 3.90 21.39
CA SER A 26 -7.52 3.94 22.81
C SER A 26 -8.08 2.61 23.29
N SER A 27 -8.93 1.93 22.52
CA SER A 27 -9.38 0.58 22.87
C SER A 27 -8.21 -0.41 22.94
N GLY A 28 -7.21 -0.30 22.06
CA GLY A 28 -5.96 -1.06 22.16
C GLY A 28 -5.17 -0.81 23.45
N VAL A 29 -5.06 0.45 23.89
CA VAL A 29 -4.41 0.82 25.16
C VAL A 29 -5.18 0.32 26.37
N VAL A 30 -6.52 0.43 26.35
CA VAL A 30 -7.39 -0.11 27.40
C VAL A 30 -7.22 -1.63 27.48
N CYS A 31 -7.26 -2.33 26.35
CA CYS A 31 -7.00 -3.76 26.27
C CYS A 31 -5.64 -4.18 26.84
N ARG A 32 -4.62 -3.34 26.68
CA ARG A 32 -3.29 -3.58 27.26
C ARG A 32 -3.28 -3.47 28.79
N THR A 33 -4.07 -2.54 29.34
CA THR A 33 -4.05 -2.18 30.78
C THR A 33 -5.09 -2.95 31.59
N GLN A 34 -6.26 -3.22 31.02
CA GLN A 34 -7.40 -3.89 31.67
C GLN A 34 -7.86 -5.08 30.82
N ALA A 35 -7.44 -6.29 31.22
CA ALA A 35 -7.75 -7.53 30.48
C ALA A 35 -9.25 -7.91 30.49
N VAL A 36 -10.04 -7.39 31.44
CA VAL A 36 -11.46 -7.76 31.66
C VAL A 36 -12.40 -7.07 30.68
N VAL A 37 -12.05 -5.89 30.16
CA VAL A 37 -12.89 -5.09 29.25
C VAL A 37 -12.61 -5.41 27.78
N CYS A 38 -11.58 -6.22 27.50
CA CYS A 38 -11.13 -6.44 26.14
C CYS A 38 -11.92 -7.55 25.45
N VAL A 39 -12.44 -7.26 24.25
CA VAL A 39 -13.11 -8.24 23.38
C VAL A 39 -12.15 -9.35 22.94
N ALA A 40 -10.85 -9.05 22.87
CA ALA A 40 -9.79 -10.01 22.59
C ALA A 40 -9.03 -10.27 23.90
N HIS A 41 -9.19 -11.45 24.49
CA HIS A 41 -8.78 -11.82 25.85
C HIS A 41 -7.26 -11.71 26.18
N ASP A 42 -6.44 -11.12 25.29
CA ASP A 42 -4.98 -11.08 25.35
C ASP A 42 -4.40 -9.66 25.19
N LYS A 43 -3.52 -9.28 26.12
CA LYS A 43 -2.85 -7.95 26.18
C LYS A 43 -2.04 -7.64 24.93
N ALA A 44 -1.51 -8.65 24.23
CA ALA A 44 -0.71 -8.45 23.03
C ALA A 44 -1.53 -7.94 21.84
N ILE A 45 -2.77 -8.39 21.69
CA ILE A 45 -3.67 -7.91 20.64
C ILE A 45 -3.95 -6.41 20.82
N GLY A 46 -4.07 -5.96 22.08
CA GLY A 46 -4.18 -4.53 22.42
C GLY A 46 -2.99 -3.69 21.95
N THR A 47 -1.76 -4.22 22.04
CA THR A 47 -0.56 -3.50 21.56
C THR A 47 -0.55 -3.33 20.04
N ILE A 48 -1.02 -4.35 19.31
CA ILE A 48 -1.15 -4.29 17.85
C ILE A 48 -2.23 -3.28 17.48
N LEU A 49 -3.41 -3.37 18.09
CA LEU A 49 -4.52 -2.45 17.82
C LEU A 49 -4.15 -0.98 18.09
N ALA A 50 -3.40 -0.73 19.18
CA ALA A 50 -2.84 0.58 19.48
C ALA A 50 -1.85 1.04 18.39
N SER A 51 -0.97 0.15 17.92
CA SER A 51 0.00 0.50 16.88
C SER A 51 -0.66 0.85 15.55
N VAL A 52 -1.73 0.14 15.15
CA VAL A 52 -2.52 0.46 13.96
C VAL A 52 -3.22 1.80 14.12
N GLY A 53 -3.98 1.96 15.22
CA GLY A 53 -4.77 3.16 15.46
C GLY A 53 -3.94 4.43 15.55
N PHE A 54 -2.82 4.43 16.28
CA PHE A 54 -1.97 5.61 16.36
C PHE A 54 -1.06 5.79 15.13
N GLY A 55 -0.64 4.70 14.49
CA GLY A 55 0.21 4.75 13.31
C GLY A 55 -0.50 5.35 12.09
N THR A 56 -1.81 5.15 11.93
CA THR A 56 -2.62 5.74 10.85
C THR A 56 -2.89 7.24 11.06
N LEU A 57 -2.69 7.79 12.26
CA LEU A 57 -2.94 9.21 12.54
C LEU A 57 -1.95 10.14 11.82
N LEU A 58 -0.73 9.69 11.54
CA LEU A 58 0.31 10.53 10.93
C LEU A 58 -0.13 11.15 9.59
N PRO A 59 -0.58 10.39 8.58
CA PRO A 59 -1.07 10.98 7.33
C PRO A 59 -2.37 11.78 7.51
N LEU A 60 -3.23 11.40 8.46
CA LEU A 60 -4.49 12.12 8.76
C LEU A 60 -4.22 13.52 9.33
N ILE A 61 -3.33 13.62 10.30
CA ILE A 61 -2.90 14.89 10.91
C ILE A 61 -2.19 15.74 9.88
N ALA A 62 -1.35 15.16 9.02
CA ALA A 62 -0.70 15.90 7.94
C ALA A 62 -1.74 16.57 7.01
N CYS A 63 -2.74 15.82 6.54
CA CYS A 63 -3.82 16.35 5.70
C CYS A 63 -4.64 17.44 6.41
N LEU A 64 -5.01 17.23 7.68
CA LEU A 64 -5.76 18.22 8.46
C LEU A 64 -4.95 19.50 8.71
N SER A 65 -3.66 19.36 9.03
CA SER A 65 -2.79 20.50 9.25
C SER A 65 -2.63 21.35 7.98
N ALA A 66 -2.50 20.71 6.81
CA ALA A 66 -2.42 21.40 5.54
C ALA A 66 -3.72 22.14 5.20
N TYR A 67 -4.89 21.53 5.44
CA TYR A 67 -6.18 22.20 5.29
C TYR A 67 -6.32 23.43 6.20
N VAL A 68 -5.91 23.32 7.47
CA VAL A 68 -5.97 24.43 8.43
C VAL A 68 -5.03 25.57 8.02
N VAL A 69 -3.82 25.25 7.56
CA VAL A 69 -2.86 26.27 7.08
C VAL A 69 -3.40 27.00 5.86
N ASP A 70 -3.93 26.28 4.86
CA ASP A 70 -4.45 26.91 3.64
C ASP A 70 -5.74 27.69 3.89
N SER A 71 -6.63 27.22 4.78
CA SER A 71 -7.84 27.97 5.16
C SER A 71 -7.53 29.28 5.88
N ARG A 72 -6.50 29.30 6.74
CA ARG A 72 -6.00 30.53 7.37
C ARG A 72 -5.43 31.51 6.35
N ARG A 73 -4.61 31.03 5.40
CA ARG A 73 -4.06 31.86 4.32
C ARG A 73 -5.15 32.45 3.44
N ALA A 74 -6.19 31.67 3.13
CA ALA A 74 -7.31 32.15 2.33
C ALA A 74 -8.07 33.29 3.04
N GLU A 75 -8.28 33.19 4.35
CA GLU A 75 -8.93 34.23 5.15
C GLU A 75 -8.09 35.52 5.21
N GLU A 76 -6.77 35.43 5.37
CA GLU A 76 -5.87 36.60 5.36
C GLU A 76 -5.81 37.29 3.98
N THR A 77 -5.87 36.52 2.89
CA THR A 77 -5.72 37.05 1.53
C THR A 77 -7.02 37.66 0.98
N GLN A 78 -8.19 37.22 1.45
CA GLN A 78 -9.50 37.72 1.04
C GLN A 78 -9.70 39.25 1.16
N PRO A 79 -9.39 39.91 2.30
CA PRO A 79 -9.55 41.35 2.43
C PRO A 79 -8.59 42.12 1.51
N LEU A 80 -7.37 41.63 1.33
CA LEU A 80 -6.37 42.23 0.43
C LEU A 80 -6.81 42.14 -1.03
N LEU A 81 -7.30 40.98 -1.48
CA LEU A 81 -7.86 40.82 -2.83
C LEU A 81 -9.11 41.67 -3.03
N GLY A 82 -9.95 41.82 -2.00
CA GLY A 82 -11.10 42.73 -2.03
C GLY A 82 -10.71 44.20 -2.17
N TYR A 83 -9.66 44.63 -1.47
CA TYR A 83 -9.11 45.99 -1.56
C TYR A 83 -8.46 46.25 -2.93
N VAL A 84 -7.58 45.35 -3.39
CA VAL A 84 -6.95 45.44 -4.71
C VAL A 84 -8.02 45.49 -5.79
N ARG A 85 -8.99 44.56 -5.79
CA ARG A 85 -10.07 44.51 -6.78
C ARG A 85 -10.89 45.80 -6.83
N LYS A 86 -11.20 46.42 -5.68
CA LYS A 86 -11.88 47.71 -5.61
C LYS A 86 -11.03 48.83 -6.24
N ASN A 87 -9.74 48.86 -5.95
CA ASN A 87 -8.83 49.86 -6.52
C ASN A 87 -8.57 49.64 -8.02
N THR A 88 -8.52 48.40 -8.50
CA THR A 88 -8.34 48.10 -9.94
C THR A 88 -9.61 48.39 -10.75
N LEU A 89 -10.80 48.18 -10.18
CA LEU A 89 -12.06 48.56 -10.84
C LEU A 89 -12.33 50.07 -10.80
N GLY A 90 -11.80 50.79 -9.80
CA GLY A 90 -11.87 52.26 -9.74
C GLY A 90 -11.01 52.98 -10.78
N ASN A 91 -10.03 52.28 -11.39
CA ASN A 91 -9.01 52.89 -12.24
C ASN A 91 -8.98 52.33 -13.68
N LYS A 92 -10.15 52.02 -14.27
CA LYS A 92 -10.22 51.56 -15.67
C LYS A 92 -10.28 52.72 -16.67
N THR A 93 -9.15 53.02 -17.31
CA THR A 93 -9.10 53.25 -18.77
C THR A 93 -8.64 51.95 -19.46
N PRO A 94 -9.18 51.59 -20.64
CA PRO A 94 -8.89 50.32 -21.29
C PRO A 94 -7.69 50.51 -22.22
N THR A 95 -6.51 50.03 -21.83
CA THR A 95 -5.45 49.75 -22.79
C THR A 95 -4.89 48.36 -22.53
N GLY A 96 -4.89 47.57 -23.61
CA GLY A 96 -4.53 46.17 -23.58
C GLY A 96 -3.04 45.95 -23.33
N THR A 97 -2.74 44.90 -22.60
CA THR A 97 -1.77 43.83 -22.94
C THR A 97 -1.67 42.88 -21.75
N GLY A 98 -1.94 41.60 -22.00
CA GLY A 98 -1.38 40.46 -21.25
C GLY A 98 -1.34 40.55 -19.73
N GLY A 99 -2.44 40.92 -19.06
CA GLY A 99 -2.53 40.79 -17.61
C GLY A 99 -2.34 39.34 -17.19
N ARG A 100 -1.12 38.98 -16.76
CA ARG A 100 -0.83 37.77 -15.98
C ARG A 100 -1.94 37.65 -14.94
N ARG A 101 -2.71 36.55 -15.01
CA ARG A 101 -3.58 36.14 -13.91
C ARG A 101 -2.74 36.27 -12.64
N ALA A 102 -3.19 37.10 -11.70
CA ALA A 102 -2.57 37.22 -10.39
C ALA A 102 -2.15 35.82 -9.91
N ASP A 103 -0.88 35.70 -9.51
CA ASP A 103 -0.24 34.48 -9.02
C ASP A 103 -1.09 33.83 -7.93
N ALA A 104 -2.08 33.03 -8.32
CA ALA A 104 -2.78 32.14 -7.43
C ALA A 104 -1.83 30.97 -7.22
N SER A 105 -0.83 31.17 -6.35
CA SER A 105 0.05 30.11 -5.88
C SER A 105 -0.83 28.93 -5.49
N MET A 106 -0.62 27.79 -6.13
CA MET A 106 -1.38 26.57 -5.87
C MET A 106 -1.36 26.23 -4.37
N PRO A 107 -2.48 25.73 -3.82
CA PRO A 107 -2.62 25.56 -2.38
C PRO A 107 -1.64 24.49 -1.86
N THR A 108 -1.05 24.72 -0.68
CA THR A 108 -0.01 23.85 -0.12
C THR A 108 -0.57 22.45 0.18
N ARG A 109 -1.87 22.35 0.49
CA ARG A 109 -2.60 21.09 0.69
C ARG A 109 -2.53 20.15 -0.50
N LEU A 110 -2.34 20.64 -1.72
CA LEU A 110 -2.20 19.80 -2.91
C LEU A 110 -0.99 18.87 -2.81
N HIS A 111 0.15 19.38 -2.36
CA HIS A 111 1.38 18.59 -2.19
C HIS A 111 1.18 17.55 -1.08
N VAL A 112 0.62 17.99 0.06
CA VAL A 112 0.42 17.13 1.23
C VAL A 112 -0.58 16.01 0.92
N TYR A 113 -1.68 16.29 0.21
CA TYR A 113 -2.65 15.27 -0.17
C TYR A 113 -2.06 14.23 -1.11
N LEU A 114 -1.29 14.66 -2.12
CA LEU A 114 -0.59 13.72 -3.00
C LEU A 114 0.39 12.85 -2.20
N TYR A 115 1.25 13.45 -1.38
CA TYR A 115 2.25 12.73 -0.59
C TYR A 115 1.64 11.81 0.46
N ALA A 116 0.57 12.24 1.15
CA ALA A 116 -0.13 11.41 2.13
C ALA A 116 -0.82 10.22 1.47
N SER A 117 -1.41 10.42 0.28
CA SER A 117 -2.01 9.33 -0.49
C SER A 117 -0.96 8.33 -0.99
N HIS A 118 0.17 8.82 -1.51
CA HIS A 118 1.29 7.99 -1.96
C HIS A 118 1.91 7.22 -0.80
N PHE A 119 2.11 7.88 0.35
CA PHE A 119 2.58 7.24 1.57
C PHE A 119 1.63 6.12 2.02
N ALA A 120 0.31 6.35 2.03
CA ALA A 120 -0.66 5.33 2.42
C ALA A 120 -0.58 4.09 1.54
N THR A 121 -0.45 4.29 0.22
CA THR A 121 -0.29 3.21 -0.77
C THR A 121 1.03 2.47 -0.59
N ALA A 122 2.15 3.20 -0.57
CA ALA A 122 3.48 2.61 -0.43
C ALA A 122 3.62 1.87 0.90
N TRP A 123 3.10 2.42 2.01
CA TRP A 123 3.09 1.77 3.31
C TRP A 123 2.40 0.40 3.26
N GLY A 124 1.16 0.37 2.75
CA GLY A 124 0.35 -0.84 2.67
C GLY A 124 0.98 -1.89 1.75
N ASP A 125 1.46 -1.48 0.58
CA ASP A 125 2.10 -2.38 -0.39
C ASP A 125 3.39 -3.02 0.16
N ARG A 126 4.29 -2.21 0.75
CA ARG A 126 5.54 -2.73 1.34
C ARG A 126 5.27 -3.63 2.54
N LEU A 127 4.25 -3.32 3.33
CA LEU A 127 3.83 -4.15 4.46
C LEU A 127 3.29 -5.49 3.95
N TRP A 128 2.43 -5.48 2.93
CA TRP A 128 1.82 -6.69 2.37
C TRP A 128 2.83 -7.61 1.68
N GLN A 129 3.75 -7.05 0.88
CA GLN A 129 4.83 -7.81 0.22
C GLN A 129 5.75 -8.50 1.23
N PHE A 130 5.97 -7.88 2.38
CA PHE A 130 6.73 -8.50 3.47
C PHE A 130 5.89 -9.53 4.23
N ALA A 131 4.62 -9.24 4.49
CA ALA A 131 3.73 -10.06 5.30
C ALA A 131 3.41 -11.43 4.68
N VAL A 132 3.04 -11.46 3.40
CA VAL A 132 2.51 -12.68 2.76
C VAL A 132 3.47 -13.87 2.85
N PRO A 133 4.78 -13.74 2.51
CA PRO A 133 5.68 -14.86 2.62
C PRO A 133 5.87 -15.38 4.06
N LEU A 134 5.87 -14.47 5.04
CA LEU A 134 5.99 -14.85 6.45
C LEU A 134 4.76 -15.60 6.95
N LEU A 135 3.58 -15.14 6.55
CA LEU A 135 2.33 -15.82 6.89
C LEU A 135 2.29 -17.20 6.26
N LEU A 136 2.70 -17.34 5.00
CA LEU A 136 2.80 -18.65 4.33
C LEU A 136 3.80 -19.59 5.03
N THR A 137 4.91 -19.09 5.60
CA THR A 137 5.80 -19.94 6.42
C THR A 137 5.14 -20.42 7.71
N GLN A 138 4.21 -19.64 8.29
CA GLN A 138 3.44 -20.07 9.45
C GLN A 138 2.32 -21.05 9.07
N LEU A 139 1.72 -20.93 7.88
CA LEU A 139 0.73 -21.90 7.37
C LEU A 139 1.38 -23.24 6.97
N PHE A 140 2.56 -23.22 6.36
CA PHE A 140 3.26 -24.41 5.87
C PHE A 140 4.65 -24.55 6.50
N PRO A 141 4.74 -24.89 7.81
CA PRO A 141 6.01 -24.92 8.52
C PRO A 141 6.98 -25.99 7.99
N SER A 142 6.47 -27.02 7.32
CA SER A 142 7.27 -28.12 6.78
C SER A 142 7.95 -27.81 5.43
N THR A 143 7.52 -26.75 4.71
CA THR A 143 8.02 -26.49 3.36
C THR A 143 8.00 -25.02 2.96
N LEU A 144 9.09 -24.56 2.34
CA LEU A 144 9.19 -23.23 1.73
C LEU A 144 8.72 -23.20 0.28
N LEU A 145 8.41 -24.36 -0.31
CA LEU A 145 8.03 -24.47 -1.72
C LEU A 145 6.83 -23.58 -2.10
N PRO A 146 5.76 -23.46 -1.28
CA PRO A 146 4.65 -22.55 -1.58
C PRO A 146 5.13 -21.10 -1.72
N ASN A 147 6.02 -20.63 -0.86
CA ASN A 147 6.57 -19.27 -0.93
C ASN A 147 7.29 -18.99 -2.25
N VAL A 148 8.13 -19.93 -2.68
CA VAL A 148 8.93 -19.78 -3.89
C VAL A 148 8.05 -19.78 -5.14
N ILE A 149 7.13 -20.75 -5.26
CA ILE A 149 6.26 -20.88 -6.42
C ILE A 149 5.33 -19.67 -6.54
N VAL A 150 4.73 -19.25 -5.43
CA VAL A 150 3.85 -18.07 -5.37
C VAL A 150 4.59 -16.83 -5.87
N GLN A 151 5.80 -16.58 -5.36
CA GLN A 151 6.57 -15.40 -5.74
C GLN A 151 6.99 -15.43 -7.22
N LEU A 152 7.35 -16.61 -7.73
CA LEU A 152 7.67 -16.82 -9.14
C LEU A 152 6.47 -16.49 -10.04
N ILE A 153 5.29 -17.01 -9.71
CA ILE A 153 4.06 -16.79 -10.48
C ILE A 153 3.68 -15.31 -10.47
N VAL A 154 3.73 -14.66 -9.30
CA VAL A 154 3.42 -13.22 -9.16
C VAL A 154 4.34 -12.39 -10.07
N TYR A 155 5.66 -12.61 -10.01
CA TYR A 155 6.59 -11.86 -10.86
C TYR A 155 6.40 -12.14 -12.35
N ALA A 156 6.14 -13.39 -12.74
CA ALA A 156 5.86 -13.72 -14.14
C ALA A 156 4.60 -12.99 -14.64
N ILE A 157 3.52 -12.98 -13.85
CA ILE A 157 2.29 -12.25 -14.16
C ILE A 157 2.56 -10.74 -14.29
N LEU A 158 3.32 -10.15 -13.36
CA LEU A 158 3.66 -8.73 -13.40
C LEU A 158 4.46 -8.36 -14.65
N ILE A 159 5.47 -9.15 -15.01
CA ILE A 159 6.30 -8.94 -16.21
C ILE A 159 5.43 -8.92 -17.48
N VAL A 160 4.48 -9.85 -17.59
CA VAL A 160 3.55 -9.90 -18.73
C VAL A 160 2.55 -8.75 -18.69
N SER A 161 2.07 -8.35 -17.51
CA SER A 161 1.00 -7.35 -17.36
C SER A 161 1.48 -5.90 -17.54
N MET A 162 2.74 -5.58 -17.19
CA MET A 162 3.26 -4.20 -17.17
C MET A 162 3.06 -3.40 -18.47
N PRO A 163 3.33 -3.96 -19.67
CA PRO A 163 3.11 -3.20 -20.91
C PRO A 163 1.63 -2.91 -21.17
N HIS A 164 0.74 -3.81 -20.77
CA HIS A 164 -0.71 -3.61 -20.88
C HIS A 164 -1.19 -2.51 -19.93
N LEU A 165 -0.59 -2.41 -18.73
CA LEU A 165 -0.88 -1.32 -17.79
C LEU A 165 -0.49 0.04 -18.37
N GLY A 166 0.69 0.14 -19.01
CA GLY A 166 1.11 1.37 -19.68
C GLY A 166 0.12 1.81 -20.75
N ALA A 167 -0.23 0.91 -21.66
CA ALA A 167 -1.23 1.19 -22.70
C ALA A 167 -2.61 1.56 -22.12
N PHE A 168 -3.01 0.93 -21.01
CA PHE A 168 -4.26 1.25 -20.32
C PHE A 168 -4.24 2.66 -19.71
N VAL A 169 -3.15 3.07 -19.05
CA VAL A 169 -2.98 4.44 -18.52
C VAL A 169 -3.04 5.45 -19.66
N ASP A 170 -2.33 5.17 -20.76
CA ASP A 170 -2.28 6.06 -21.91
C ASP A 170 -3.62 6.20 -22.62
N ALA A 171 -4.45 5.14 -22.64
CA ALA A 171 -5.77 5.16 -23.27
C ALA A 171 -6.85 5.80 -22.39
N THR A 172 -6.84 5.57 -21.08
CA THR A 172 -7.96 5.93 -20.19
C THR A 172 -7.87 7.35 -19.61
N ASN A 173 -8.99 7.88 -19.11
CA ASN A 173 -8.99 9.17 -18.42
C ASN A 173 -8.15 9.10 -17.13
N ARG A 174 -7.38 10.17 -16.86
CA ARG A 174 -6.47 10.27 -15.70
C ARG A 174 -7.12 9.87 -14.36
N TRP A 175 -8.32 10.39 -14.10
CA TRP A 175 -9.08 10.04 -12.89
C TRP A 175 -9.55 8.58 -12.90
N HIS A 176 -9.96 8.07 -14.07
CA HIS A 176 -10.44 6.70 -14.18
C HIS A 176 -9.32 5.69 -13.90
N ALA A 177 -8.12 5.91 -14.44
CA ALA A 177 -6.95 5.08 -14.20
C ALA A 177 -6.57 5.01 -12.72
N VAL A 178 -6.53 6.15 -12.04
CA VAL A 178 -6.23 6.20 -10.59
C VAL A 178 -7.35 5.57 -9.76
N ARG A 179 -8.62 5.85 -10.09
CA ARG A 179 -9.77 5.26 -9.39
C ARG A 179 -9.81 3.74 -9.52
N THR A 180 -9.55 3.18 -10.71
CA THR A 180 -9.51 1.73 -10.91
C THR A 180 -8.35 1.09 -10.16
N GLY A 181 -7.18 1.74 -10.12
CA GLY A 181 -6.04 1.31 -9.30
C GLY A 181 -6.40 1.24 -7.81
N ILE A 182 -6.96 2.31 -7.24
CA ILE A 182 -7.32 2.37 -5.81
C ILE A 182 -8.36 1.30 -5.44
N LEU A 183 -9.46 1.23 -6.20
CA LEU A 183 -10.56 0.31 -5.89
C LEU A 183 -10.16 -1.14 -6.13
N GLY A 184 -9.44 -1.40 -7.22
CA GLY A 184 -8.94 -2.72 -7.58
C GLY A 184 -7.94 -3.25 -6.57
N MET A 185 -6.94 -2.44 -6.17
CA MET A 185 -5.95 -2.82 -5.17
C MET A 185 -6.61 -3.14 -3.84
N ASN A 186 -7.38 -2.21 -3.27
CA ASN A 186 -8.01 -2.42 -1.96
C ASN A 186 -9.01 -3.59 -1.95
N GLY A 187 -9.78 -3.77 -3.04
CA GLY A 187 -10.67 -4.91 -3.19
C GLY A 187 -9.91 -6.24 -3.22
N MET A 188 -8.82 -6.31 -3.98
CA MET A 188 -8.01 -7.53 -4.09
C MET A 188 -7.22 -7.84 -2.81
N VAL A 189 -6.76 -6.82 -2.05
CA VAL A 189 -6.19 -7.04 -0.71
C VAL A 189 -7.23 -7.63 0.23
N ALA A 190 -8.48 -7.15 0.21
CA ALA A 190 -9.54 -7.71 1.04
C ALA A 190 -9.85 -9.18 0.69
N VAL A 191 -9.91 -9.51 -0.61
CA VAL A 191 -10.08 -10.89 -1.08
C VAL A 191 -8.90 -11.76 -0.67
N SER A 192 -7.68 -11.24 -0.78
CA SER A 192 -6.46 -11.95 -0.41
C SER A 192 -6.42 -12.26 1.10
N ALA A 193 -6.75 -11.27 1.92
CA ALA A 193 -6.86 -11.42 3.37
C ALA A 193 -7.93 -12.43 3.77
N ALA A 194 -9.12 -12.36 3.16
CA ALA A 194 -10.18 -13.33 3.38
C ALA A 194 -9.75 -14.75 3.02
N GLY A 195 -9.06 -14.93 1.88
CA GLY A 195 -8.53 -16.23 1.46
C GLY A 195 -7.51 -16.81 2.45
N LEU A 196 -6.59 -15.99 2.98
CA LEU A 196 -5.64 -16.42 4.01
C LEU A 196 -6.36 -16.79 5.32
N VAL A 197 -7.33 -16.00 5.76
CA VAL A 197 -8.12 -16.31 6.97
C VAL A 197 -8.90 -17.62 6.78
N VAL A 198 -9.57 -17.81 5.65
CA VAL A 198 -10.29 -19.06 5.35
C VAL A 198 -9.32 -20.24 5.33
N ALA A 199 -8.15 -20.12 4.71
CA ALA A 199 -7.12 -21.16 4.72
C ALA A 199 -6.70 -21.54 6.15
N THR A 200 -6.48 -20.56 7.03
CA THR A 200 -6.11 -20.83 8.44
C THR A 200 -7.23 -21.52 9.22
N VAL A 201 -8.49 -21.12 9.01
CA VAL A 201 -9.63 -21.74 9.70
C VAL A 201 -9.81 -23.19 9.25
N LEU A 202 -9.64 -23.47 7.95
CA LEU A 202 -9.71 -24.82 7.41
C LEU A 202 -8.57 -25.71 7.94
N LEU A 203 -7.34 -25.18 8.02
CA LEU A 203 -6.20 -25.89 8.62
C LEU A 203 -6.42 -26.21 10.11
N ARG A 204 -7.00 -25.27 10.86
CA ARG A 204 -7.36 -25.50 12.27
C ARG A 204 -8.36 -26.65 12.42
N GLN A 205 -9.36 -26.74 11.53
CA GLN A 205 -10.35 -27.82 11.55
C GLN A 205 -9.74 -29.20 11.25
N THR A 206 -8.77 -29.27 10.32
CA THR A 206 -8.07 -30.53 10.02
C THR A 206 -7.20 -30.99 11.19
N ASP A 207 -6.54 -30.07 11.89
CA ASP A 207 -5.74 -30.40 13.07
C ASP A 207 -6.63 -30.95 14.21
N THR A 208 -7.79 -30.32 14.46
CA THR A 208 -8.71 -30.77 15.52
C THR A 208 -9.36 -32.13 15.23
N SER A 209 -9.64 -32.44 13.96
CA SER A 209 -10.27 -33.71 13.59
C SER A 209 -9.30 -34.90 13.65
N SER A 210 -8.01 -34.68 13.40
CA SER A 210 -6.97 -35.71 13.63
C SER A 210 -6.77 -36.05 15.11
N ALA A 211 -6.97 -35.09 16.03
CA ALA A 211 -6.92 -35.33 17.47
C ALA A 211 -8.15 -36.10 18.01
N PHE A 212 -9.34 -35.91 17.41
CA PHE A 212 -10.58 -36.57 17.83
C PHE A 212 -10.70 -38.03 17.37
N ASN A 213 -10.03 -38.41 16.28
CA ASN A 213 -10.08 -39.77 15.71
C ASN A 213 -9.09 -40.75 16.34
N HIS A 214 -8.65 -40.52 17.58
CA HIS A 214 -7.94 -41.52 18.37
C HIS A 214 -8.91 -42.61 18.84
N SER A 215 -9.49 -43.38 17.91
CA SER A 215 -10.26 -44.57 18.25
C SER A 215 -9.29 -45.65 18.71
N VAL A 216 -9.26 -45.93 20.01
CA VAL A 216 -8.58 -47.10 20.55
C VAL A 216 -9.34 -48.34 20.06
N ASN A 217 -8.74 -49.11 19.15
CA ASN A 217 -9.27 -50.42 18.80
C ASN A 217 -9.13 -51.35 20.00
N SER A 218 -10.24 -51.78 20.61
CA SER A 218 -10.27 -52.65 21.80
C SER A 218 -9.79 -54.09 21.58
N THR A 219 -9.28 -54.43 20.39
CA THR A 219 -8.85 -55.80 20.04
C THR A 219 -7.35 -55.93 19.77
N THR A 220 -6.66 -54.83 19.47
CA THR A 220 -5.20 -54.78 19.31
C THR A 220 -4.74 -53.42 19.81
N ASN A 221 -3.90 -53.35 20.84
CA ASN A 221 -3.39 -52.10 21.44
C ASN A 221 -2.43 -51.32 20.51
N ALA A 222 -2.69 -51.28 19.20
CA ALA A 222 -1.94 -50.55 18.20
C ALA A 222 -2.74 -49.31 17.76
N PRO A 223 -2.19 -48.10 17.87
CA PRO A 223 -2.85 -46.89 17.38
C PRO A 223 -3.00 -46.97 15.85
N SER A 224 -4.22 -46.89 15.34
CA SER A 224 -4.52 -46.76 13.91
C SER A 224 -4.46 -45.29 13.50
N TYR A 225 -3.40 -44.89 12.80
CA TYR A 225 -3.31 -43.56 12.20
C TYR A 225 -4.07 -43.53 10.87
N THR A 226 -5.26 -42.94 10.85
CA THR A 226 -5.93 -42.59 9.59
C THR A 226 -5.28 -41.33 9.03
N VAL A 227 -4.39 -41.50 8.05
CA VAL A 227 -3.79 -40.37 7.34
C VAL A 227 -4.90 -39.68 6.51
N PRO A 228 -5.15 -38.37 6.68
CA PRO A 228 -6.10 -37.65 5.83
C PRO A 228 -5.66 -37.80 4.37
N SER A 229 -6.55 -38.28 3.49
CA SER A 229 -6.22 -38.42 2.09
C SER A 229 -6.00 -37.04 1.46
N ALA A 230 -5.11 -36.94 0.47
CA ALA A 230 -4.87 -35.67 -0.25
C ALA A 230 -6.16 -35.03 -0.81
N ALA A 231 -7.22 -35.84 -0.99
CA ALA A 231 -8.55 -35.40 -1.42
C ALA A 231 -9.34 -34.63 -0.34
N SER A 232 -8.97 -34.63 0.94
CA SER A 232 -9.65 -33.80 1.96
C SER A 232 -8.98 -32.43 2.19
N ALA A 233 -7.77 -32.22 1.67
CA ALA A 233 -6.99 -30.99 1.88
C ALA A 233 -7.08 -29.96 0.72
N TRP A 234 -7.71 -30.31 -0.40
CA TRP A 234 -7.86 -29.40 -1.55
C TRP A 234 -8.51 -28.04 -1.22
N PRO A 235 -9.46 -27.90 -0.25
CA PRO A 235 -10.05 -26.59 0.05
C PRO A 235 -9.03 -25.60 0.62
N VAL A 236 -8.04 -26.08 1.39
CA VAL A 236 -6.94 -25.25 1.91
C VAL A 236 -6.08 -24.74 0.76
N TYR A 237 -5.67 -25.64 -0.14
CA TYR A 237 -4.86 -25.27 -1.30
C TYR A 237 -5.61 -24.29 -2.23
N ALA A 238 -6.92 -24.50 -2.41
CA ALA A 238 -7.77 -23.58 -3.16
C ALA A 238 -7.84 -22.18 -2.50
N ALA A 239 -8.05 -22.13 -1.19
CA ALA A 239 -8.09 -20.86 -0.43
C ALA A 239 -6.75 -20.10 -0.51
N VAL A 240 -5.62 -20.81 -0.39
CA VAL A 240 -4.28 -20.23 -0.55
C VAL A 240 -4.05 -19.76 -1.99
N ALA A 241 -4.48 -20.53 -2.99
CA ALA A 241 -4.35 -20.13 -4.40
C ALA A 241 -5.17 -18.87 -4.71
N VAL A 242 -6.40 -18.77 -4.19
CA VAL A 242 -7.23 -17.55 -4.29
C VAL A 242 -6.54 -16.37 -3.61
N ALA A 243 -6.02 -16.59 -2.39
CA ALA A 243 -5.35 -15.53 -1.65
C ALA A 243 -4.14 -14.97 -2.41
N VAL A 244 -3.31 -15.85 -2.93
CA VAL A 244 -2.12 -15.49 -3.70
C VAL A 244 -2.49 -14.83 -5.03
N GLY A 245 -3.45 -15.39 -5.76
CA GLY A 245 -3.92 -14.83 -7.02
C GLY A 245 -4.43 -13.40 -6.83
N ALA A 246 -5.25 -13.18 -5.79
CA ALA A 246 -5.71 -11.85 -5.42
C ALA A 246 -4.55 -10.91 -5.03
N SER A 247 -3.54 -11.40 -4.31
CA SER A 247 -2.33 -10.61 -3.99
C SER A 247 -1.57 -10.18 -5.26
N ALA A 248 -1.44 -11.07 -6.26
CA ALA A 248 -0.82 -10.76 -7.54
C ALA A 248 -1.60 -9.66 -8.29
N VAL A 249 -2.92 -9.79 -8.35
CA VAL A 249 -3.79 -8.81 -9.01
C VAL A 249 -3.79 -7.47 -8.26
N SER A 250 -3.73 -7.49 -6.92
CA SER A 250 -3.54 -6.27 -6.12
C SER A 250 -2.27 -5.52 -6.50
N GLN A 251 -1.16 -6.24 -6.68
CA GLN A 251 0.11 -5.62 -7.10
C GLN A 251 0.02 -5.01 -8.51
N ILE A 252 -0.71 -5.64 -9.43
CA ILE A 252 -0.99 -5.06 -10.76
C ILE A 252 -1.70 -3.71 -10.60
N TYR A 253 -2.76 -3.64 -9.79
CA TYR A 253 -3.49 -2.39 -9.56
C TYR A 253 -2.69 -1.32 -8.83
N ASN A 254 -1.84 -1.73 -7.89
CA ASN A 254 -0.90 -0.83 -7.21
C ASN A 254 0.07 -0.20 -8.23
N ASN A 255 0.69 -1.04 -9.08
CA ASN A 255 1.60 -0.57 -10.12
C ASN A 255 0.90 0.34 -11.15
N LEU A 256 -0.36 0.02 -11.49
CA LEU A 256 -1.18 0.88 -12.35
C LEU A 256 -1.36 2.27 -11.73
N GLN A 257 -1.69 2.32 -10.44
CA GLN A 257 -1.85 3.58 -9.71
C GLN A 257 -0.54 4.36 -9.66
N THR A 258 0.56 3.73 -9.26
CA THR A 258 1.88 4.38 -9.19
C THR A 258 2.30 4.91 -10.55
N LEU A 259 2.11 4.13 -11.62
CA LEU A 259 2.43 4.56 -12.98
C LEU A 259 1.61 5.78 -13.40
N ALA A 260 0.30 5.77 -13.15
CA ALA A 260 -0.58 6.90 -13.47
C ALA A 260 -0.20 8.17 -12.68
N LEU A 261 0.17 8.02 -11.40
CA LEU A 261 0.55 9.15 -10.55
C LEU A 261 1.92 9.71 -10.94
N GLU A 262 2.96 8.87 -10.96
CA GLU A 262 4.34 9.31 -11.14
C GLU A 262 4.65 9.76 -12.56
N LYS A 263 4.09 9.09 -13.58
CA LYS A 263 4.44 9.37 -14.99
C LYS A 263 3.54 10.38 -15.66
N ASP A 264 2.31 10.55 -15.18
CA ASP A 264 1.35 11.48 -15.80
C ASP A 264 0.94 12.60 -14.85
N TRP A 265 0.44 12.30 -13.64
CA TRP A 265 -0.05 13.34 -12.73
C TRP A 265 1.06 14.25 -12.24
N VAL A 266 2.19 13.70 -11.77
CA VAL A 266 3.30 14.48 -11.22
C VAL A 266 3.91 15.42 -12.25
N VAL A 267 3.96 15.01 -13.52
CA VAL A 267 4.45 15.84 -14.63
C VAL A 267 3.52 17.04 -14.85
N GLU A 268 2.20 16.83 -14.85
CA GLU A 268 1.22 17.90 -14.99
C GLU A 268 1.14 18.80 -13.74
N LEU A 269 1.31 18.22 -12.55
CA LEU A 269 1.30 18.98 -11.30
C LEU A 269 2.53 19.89 -11.24
N ALA A 270 3.71 19.39 -11.59
CA ALA A 270 4.94 20.18 -11.63
C ALA A 270 4.83 21.38 -12.58
N SER A 271 4.21 21.21 -13.75
CA SER A 271 3.97 22.32 -14.69
C SER A 271 2.92 23.31 -14.18
N ALA A 272 1.87 22.82 -13.51
CA ALA A 272 0.81 23.67 -12.96
C ALA A 272 1.23 24.47 -11.72
N THR A 273 2.17 23.95 -10.92
CA THR A 273 2.71 24.61 -9.72
C THR A 273 3.99 25.40 -9.97
N ASP A 274 4.48 25.46 -11.22
CA ASP A 274 5.77 26.06 -11.61
C ASP A 274 6.94 25.57 -10.74
N SER A 275 6.90 24.29 -10.36
CA SER A 275 7.88 23.68 -9.46
C SER A 275 8.70 22.64 -10.22
N PRO A 276 9.99 22.48 -9.92
CA PRO A 276 10.84 21.54 -10.65
C PRO A 276 10.36 20.09 -10.47
N LEU A 277 10.28 19.34 -11.57
CA LEU A 277 9.91 17.92 -11.56
C LEU A 277 10.81 17.07 -10.65
N SER A 278 12.08 17.48 -10.53
CA SER A 278 13.04 16.83 -9.63
C SER A 278 12.62 16.90 -8.16
N ALA A 279 11.95 17.97 -7.71
CA ALA A 279 11.50 18.10 -6.32
C ALA A 279 10.37 17.12 -5.99
N TRP A 280 9.41 16.95 -6.91
CA TRP A 280 8.34 15.96 -6.77
C TRP A 280 8.90 14.54 -6.78
N ASN A 281 9.71 14.21 -7.78
CA ASN A 281 10.32 12.88 -7.91
C ASN A 281 11.16 12.53 -6.68
N THR A 282 11.95 13.49 -6.17
CA THR A 282 12.76 13.28 -4.96
C THR A 282 11.89 13.03 -3.74
N SER A 283 10.77 13.75 -3.59
CA SER A 283 9.88 13.59 -2.44
C SER A 283 9.17 12.24 -2.45
N LEU A 284 8.67 11.80 -3.62
CA LEU A 284 8.05 10.49 -3.78
C LEU A 284 9.06 9.36 -3.54
N LEU A 285 10.28 9.50 -4.09
CA LEU A 285 11.35 8.52 -3.84
C LEU A 285 11.71 8.41 -2.35
N ARG A 286 11.77 9.53 -1.62
CA ARG A 286 12.03 9.52 -0.18
C ARG A 286 10.94 8.76 0.58
N ILE A 287 9.67 8.94 0.19
CA ILE A 287 8.55 8.21 0.78
C ILE A 287 8.68 6.71 0.51
N ASP A 288 9.03 6.32 -0.72
CA ASP A 288 9.22 4.92 -1.08
C ASP A 288 10.37 4.27 -0.30
N MET A 289 11.50 4.97 -0.18
CA MET A 289 12.64 4.47 0.58
C MET A 289 12.34 4.37 2.07
N ALA A 290 11.62 5.34 2.64
CA ALA A 290 11.22 5.30 4.04
C ALA A 290 10.24 4.15 4.32
N THR A 291 9.19 4.01 3.51
CA THR A 291 8.16 2.97 3.69
C THR A 291 8.71 1.56 3.46
N ARG A 292 9.65 1.39 2.52
CA ARG A 292 10.35 0.12 2.28
C ARG A 292 11.10 -0.41 3.50
N ILE A 293 11.46 0.46 4.44
CA ILE A 293 12.19 0.09 5.65
C ILE A 293 11.26 0.04 6.87
N VAL A 294 10.47 1.10 7.08
CA VAL A 294 9.69 1.26 8.32
C VAL A 294 8.51 0.29 8.37
N SER A 295 7.83 0.02 7.24
CA SER A 295 6.63 -0.82 7.28
C SER A 295 6.93 -2.30 7.56
N PRO A 296 7.96 -2.94 6.95
CA PRO A 296 8.36 -4.30 7.32
C PRO A 296 8.85 -4.40 8.76
N MET A 297 9.56 -3.38 9.25
CA MET A 297 10.04 -3.33 10.64
C MET A 297 8.88 -3.33 11.64
N VAL A 298 7.88 -2.47 11.42
CA VAL A 298 6.68 -2.42 12.28
C VAL A 298 5.95 -3.76 12.26
N TYR A 299 5.79 -4.36 11.08
CA TYR A 299 5.15 -5.66 10.96
C TYR A 299 5.93 -6.79 11.65
N ALA A 300 7.26 -6.84 11.51
CA ALA A 300 8.11 -7.83 12.19
C ALA A 300 8.06 -7.68 13.72
N LEU A 301 7.97 -6.44 14.23
CA LEU A 301 7.79 -6.18 15.65
C LEU A 301 6.41 -6.66 16.15
N GLN A 302 5.35 -6.43 15.39
CA GLN A 302 4.00 -6.94 15.69
C GLN A 302 4.01 -8.47 15.75
N MET A 303 4.59 -9.14 14.74
CA MET A 303 4.76 -10.59 14.71
C MET A 303 5.52 -11.10 15.93
N GLY A 304 6.62 -10.45 16.31
CA GLY A 304 7.42 -10.84 17.46
C GLY A 304 6.75 -10.60 18.83
N VAL A 305 5.85 -9.63 18.95
CA VAL A 305 5.00 -9.45 20.14
C VAL A 305 3.95 -10.54 20.22
N LEU A 306 3.34 -10.87 19.07
CA LEU A 306 2.27 -11.85 19.01
C LEU A 306 2.75 -13.28 19.28
N GLN A 307 3.93 -13.64 18.77
CA GLN A 307 4.56 -14.94 19.07
C GLN A 307 4.80 -15.19 20.56
N ARG A 308 5.01 -14.12 21.34
CA ARG A 308 5.25 -14.24 22.79
C ARG A 308 3.98 -14.38 23.61
N ALA A 309 2.84 -13.99 23.06
CA ALA A 309 1.59 -13.91 23.80
C ALA A 309 0.57 -14.97 23.36
N VAL A 310 0.45 -15.19 22.06
CA VAL A 310 -0.52 -16.13 21.48
C VAL A 310 0.19 -17.45 21.18
N PRO A 311 -0.11 -18.55 21.89
CA PRO A 311 0.59 -19.84 21.69
C PRO A 311 0.18 -20.55 20.38
N SER A 312 -1.00 -20.26 19.86
CA SER A 312 -1.55 -20.87 18.64
C SER A 312 -1.04 -20.14 17.40
N ALA A 313 -0.33 -20.85 16.52
CA ALA A 313 0.18 -20.29 15.25
C ALA A 313 -0.96 -19.80 14.34
N HIS A 314 -2.09 -20.52 14.30
CA HIS A 314 -3.26 -20.14 13.49
C HIS A 314 -3.86 -18.81 13.95
N ASP A 315 -3.97 -18.60 15.26
CA ASP A 315 -4.52 -17.35 15.81
C ASP A 315 -3.56 -16.16 15.58
N GLN A 316 -2.24 -16.39 15.60
CA GLN A 316 -1.25 -15.38 15.22
C GLN A 316 -1.45 -14.91 13.76
N VAL A 317 -1.58 -15.85 12.83
CA VAL A 317 -1.74 -15.54 11.40
C VAL A 317 -3.01 -14.72 11.16
N VAL A 318 -4.14 -15.11 11.76
CA VAL A 318 -5.42 -14.38 11.59
C VAL A 318 -5.27 -12.93 12.05
N VAL A 319 -4.72 -12.70 13.23
CA VAL A 319 -4.54 -11.34 13.76
C VAL A 319 -3.59 -10.53 12.87
N LEU A 320 -2.48 -11.13 12.41
CA LEU A 320 -1.50 -10.44 11.55
C LEU A 320 -2.07 -10.08 10.17
N VAL A 321 -2.83 -11.00 9.54
CA VAL A 321 -3.53 -10.74 8.27
C VAL A 321 -4.55 -9.61 8.44
N MET A 322 -5.37 -9.68 9.48
CA MET A 322 -6.40 -8.67 9.76
C MET A 322 -5.78 -7.31 10.10
N THR A 323 -4.64 -7.29 10.76
CA THR A 323 -3.88 -6.07 11.05
C THR A 323 -3.34 -5.44 9.76
N ALA A 324 -2.70 -6.24 8.90
CA ALA A 324 -2.15 -5.77 7.63
C ALA A 324 -3.25 -5.24 6.69
N ALA A 325 -4.31 -6.03 6.49
CA ALA A 325 -5.43 -5.66 5.64
C ALA A 325 -6.23 -4.50 6.25
N GLY A 326 -6.45 -4.50 7.56
CA GLY A 326 -7.14 -3.44 8.28
C GLY A 326 -6.46 -2.09 8.14
N TRP A 327 -5.13 -2.04 8.25
CA TRP A 327 -4.38 -0.80 8.05
C TRP A 327 -4.58 -0.23 6.64
N ASN A 328 -4.52 -1.10 5.62
CA ASN A 328 -4.71 -0.70 4.23
C ASN A 328 -6.14 -0.20 3.98
N LEU A 329 -7.14 -0.94 4.46
CA LEU A 329 -8.55 -0.58 4.30
C LEU A 329 -8.96 0.67 5.10
N LEU A 330 -8.32 0.93 6.25
CA LEU A 330 -8.54 2.15 7.03
C LEU A 330 -7.99 3.40 6.32
N LEU A 331 -6.89 3.27 5.57
CA LEU A 331 -6.30 4.38 4.82
C LEU A 331 -6.91 4.56 3.42
N ALA A 332 -7.61 3.55 2.89
CA ALA A 332 -8.22 3.61 1.55
C ALA A 332 -9.19 4.79 1.33
N PRO A 333 -10.08 5.16 2.28
CA PRO A 333 -10.96 6.31 2.09
C PRO A 333 -10.20 7.64 2.07
N LEU A 334 -9.15 7.77 2.89
CA LEU A 334 -8.26 8.93 2.87
C LEU A 334 -7.55 9.04 1.52
N GLN A 335 -7.00 7.93 1.03
CA GLN A 335 -6.31 7.86 -0.25
C GLN A 335 -7.22 8.29 -1.40
N TYR A 336 -8.45 7.78 -1.43
CA TYR A 336 -9.45 8.13 -2.44
C TYR A 336 -9.82 9.62 -2.37
N ALA A 337 -10.11 10.13 -1.18
CA ALA A 337 -10.50 11.52 -0.98
C ALA A 337 -9.36 12.49 -1.33
N ALA A 338 -8.14 12.19 -0.89
CA ALA A 338 -6.94 13.00 -1.18
C ALA A 338 -6.68 13.11 -2.68
N LEU A 339 -6.70 12.00 -3.41
CA LEU A 339 -6.46 12.01 -4.86
C LEU A 339 -7.62 12.61 -5.64
N HIS A 340 -8.85 12.43 -5.17
CA HIS A 340 -10.00 13.13 -5.74
C HIS A 340 -9.85 14.65 -5.57
N ASP A 341 -9.49 15.11 -4.38
CA ASP A 341 -9.33 16.53 -4.12
C ASP A 341 -8.16 17.12 -4.92
N VAL A 342 -7.03 16.43 -5.03
CA VAL A 342 -5.92 16.82 -5.93
C VAL A 342 -6.41 16.98 -7.38
N TYR A 343 -7.22 16.04 -7.88
CA TYR A 343 -7.79 16.12 -9.22
C TYR A 343 -8.72 17.33 -9.40
N THR A 344 -9.53 17.67 -8.38
CA THR A 344 -10.42 18.84 -8.43
C THR A 344 -9.70 20.18 -8.24
N LEU A 345 -8.65 20.20 -7.42
CA LEU A 345 -7.85 21.40 -7.13
C LEU A 345 -7.01 21.82 -8.34
N CYS A 346 -6.65 20.86 -9.19
CA CYS A 346 -5.84 21.10 -10.37
C CYS A 346 -6.61 20.69 -11.64
N PRO A 347 -7.42 21.60 -12.22
CA PRO A 347 -8.24 21.28 -13.38
C PRO A 347 -7.44 20.96 -14.65
N SER A 348 -6.13 21.27 -14.71
CA SER A 348 -5.27 20.83 -15.80
C SER A 348 -5.14 19.30 -15.87
N LEU A 349 -5.36 18.58 -14.76
CA LEU A 349 -5.47 17.12 -14.80
C LEU A 349 -6.69 16.62 -15.55
N ALA A 350 -7.77 17.41 -15.67
CA ALA A 350 -8.94 17.01 -16.45
C ALA A 350 -8.72 17.20 -17.96
N ALA A 351 -7.85 18.13 -18.35
CA ALA A 351 -7.53 18.41 -19.74
C ALA A 351 -6.52 17.39 -20.28
N LYS A 352 -6.98 16.17 -20.62
CA LYS A 352 -6.13 15.23 -21.35
C LYS A 352 -5.81 15.82 -22.72
N ARG A 353 -4.53 16.07 -23.02
CA ARG A 353 -4.13 16.62 -24.33
C ARG A 353 -4.59 15.67 -25.44
N PRO A 354 -5.15 16.18 -26.55
CA PRO A 354 -5.61 15.33 -27.63
C PRO A 354 -4.43 14.53 -28.22
N PRO A 355 -4.66 13.28 -28.67
CA PRO A 355 -3.62 12.33 -29.12
C PRO A 355 -2.77 12.82 -30.30
N HIS A 356 -3.11 13.96 -30.91
CA HIS A 356 -2.40 14.52 -32.06
C HIS A 356 -1.01 15.09 -31.73
N GLN A 357 -0.68 15.36 -30.46
CA GLN A 357 0.68 15.78 -30.05
C GLN A 357 1.61 14.61 -29.66
N LEU A 358 1.10 13.37 -29.60
CA LEU A 358 1.91 12.14 -29.34
C LEU A 358 2.50 11.53 -30.63
N ARG A 359 2.45 12.24 -31.76
CA ARG A 359 2.84 11.78 -33.11
C ARG A 359 4.31 11.35 -33.30
N CYS A 360 5.15 11.40 -32.26
CA CYS A 360 6.52 10.85 -32.34
C CYS A 360 6.65 9.41 -31.83
N PHE A 361 5.60 8.79 -31.28
CA PHE A 361 5.68 7.37 -30.92
C PHE A 361 5.16 6.51 -32.07
N PRO A 362 5.96 5.55 -32.60
CA PRO A 362 5.49 4.61 -33.60
C PRO A 362 4.29 3.83 -33.04
N PRO A 363 3.39 3.33 -33.90
CA PRO A 363 2.25 2.53 -33.47
C PRO A 363 2.77 1.43 -32.55
N GLN A 364 2.33 1.49 -31.29
CA GLN A 364 2.77 0.58 -30.24
C GLN A 364 2.34 -0.83 -30.68
N SER A 365 3.31 -1.66 -31.06
CA SER A 365 3.02 -3.03 -31.46
C SER A 365 2.33 -3.73 -30.29
N HIS A 366 1.10 -4.21 -30.50
CA HIS A 366 0.37 -5.01 -29.49
C HIS A 366 1.07 -6.32 -29.16
N SER A 367 2.09 -6.71 -29.95
CA SER A 367 2.89 -7.89 -29.67
C SER A 367 3.87 -7.61 -28.54
N THR A 368 3.66 -8.26 -27.39
CA THR A 368 4.57 -8.26 -26.24
C THR A 368 6.01 -8.57 -26.66
N ILE A 369 6.19 -9.46 -27.65
CA ILE A 369 7.50 -9.84 -28.21
C ILE A 369 8.18 -8.64 -28.87
N ALA A 370 7.44 -7.81 -29.60
CA ALA A 370 7.99 -6.63 -30.25
C ALA A 370 8.45 -5.57 -29.23
N MET A 371 7.73 -5.41 -28.11
CA MET A 371 8.12 -4.52 -27.03
C MET A 371 9.41 -4.99 -26.33
N TRP A 372 9.52 -6.28 -26.02
CA TRP A 372 10.75 -6.86 -25.48
C TRP A 372 11.92 -6.75 -26.44
N THR A 373 11.67 -6.96 -27.74
CA THR A 373 12.71 -6.80 -28.77
C THR A 373 13.19 -5.35 -28.86
N MET A 374 12.28 -4.38 -28.74
CA MET A 374 12.61 -2.95 -28.69
C MET A 374 13.43 -2.61 -27.44
N TYR A 375 13.04 -3.15 -26.28
CA TYR A 375 13.78 -2.97 -25.03
C TYR A 375 15.21 -3.51 -25.14
N LEU A 376 15.38 -4.74 -25.63
CA LEU A 376 16.70 -5.38 -25.74
C LEU A 376 17.65 -4.64 -26.70
N LYS A 377 17.11 -3.97 -27.73
CA LYS A 377 17.90 -3.13 -28.65
C LYS A 377 18.30 -1.77 -28.05
N HIS A 378 17.67 -1.32 -26.97
CA HIS A 378 17.98 -0.03 -26.36
C HIS A 378 19.32 -0.10 -25.61
N PRO A 379 20.20 0.93 -25.68
CA PRO A 379 21.53 0.90 -25.04
C PRO A 379 21.48 0.71 -23.51
N THR A 380 20.36 1.07 -22.87
CA THR A 380 20.18 0.86 -21.42
C THR A 380 19.86 -0.61 -21.05
N SER A 381 19.61 -1.49 -22.02
CA SER A 381 19.28 -2.90 -21.77
C SER A 381 20.45 -3.63 -21.10
N VAL A 382 21.67 -3.40 -21.58
CA VAL A 382 22.89 -4.01 -21.00
C VAL A 382 23.11 -3.52 -19.57
N VAL A 383 22.88 -2.24 -19.29
CA VAL A 383 22.97 -1.68 -17.94
C VAL A 383 21.93 -2.32 -17.01
N SER A 384 20.69 -2.47 -17.50
CA SER A 384 19.63 -3.13 -16.73
C SER A 384 19.92 -4.62 -16.47
N LEU A 385 20.50 -5.33 -17.44
CA LEU A 385 20.82 -6.74 -17.33
C LEU A 385 21.97 -6.93 -16.35
N SER A 386 23.01 -6.10 -16.44
CA SER A 386 24.11 -6.05 -15.48
C SER A 386 23.61 -5.83 -14.04
N PHE A 387 22.69 -4.89 -13.87
CA PHE A 387 22.01 -4.66 -12.59
C PHE A 387 21.23 -5.90 -12.12
N CYS A 388 20.45 -6.55 -13.00
CA CYS A 388 19.72 -7.77 -12.65
C CYS A 388 20.67 -8.91 -12.23
N VAL A 389 21.79 -9.10 -12.92
CA VAL A 389 22.80 -10.13 -12.60
C VAL A 389 23.44 -9.86 -11.24
N LEU A 390 23.73 -8.60 -10.92
CA LEU A 390 24.24 -8.21 -9.60
C LEU A 390 23.27 -8.55 -8.47
N TYR A 391 21.96 -8.48 -8.76
CA TYR A 391 20.90 -8.85 -7.83
C TYR A 391 20.42 -10.30 -7.94
N MET A 392 20.99 -11.10 -8.83
CA MET A 392 20.76 -12.55 -8.94
C MET A 392 21.60 -13.31 -7.91
N THR A 393 21.64 -12.81 -6.67
CA THR A 393 22.31 -13.45 -5.55
C THR A 393 21.27 -14.01 -4.59
N VAL A 394 21.52 -15.22 -4.09
CA VAL A 394 20.62 -15.92 -3.15
C VAL A 394 20.47 -15.16 -1.83
N LEU A 395 21.42 -14.27 -1.51
CA LEU A 395 21.49 -13.49 -0.27
C LEU A 395 20.89 -12.08 -0.36
N LYS A 396 20.27 -11.68 -1.48
CA LYS A 396 19.60 -10.37 -1.53
C LYS A 396 18.45 -10.36 -0.51
N GLU A 397 18.45 -9.34 0.35
CA GLU A 397 17.43 -9.12 1.36
C GLU A 397 16.06 -8.91 0.71
N ASN A 398 15.29 -10.00 0.67
CA ASN A 398 13.92 -10.05 0.18
C ASN A 398 13.07 -10.84 1.17
N ALA A 399 11.74 -10.67 1.12
CA ALA A 399 10.82 -11.35 2.02
C ALA A 399 11.01 -12.88 2.07
N LEU A 400 11.50 -13.47 0.97
CA LEU A 400 11.84 -14.88 0.86
C LEU A 400 13.10 -15.28 1.68
N SER A 401 14.12 -14.43 1.71
CA SER A 401 15.30 -14.62 2.58
C SER A 401 14.94 -14.50 4.06
N THR A 402 14.07 -13.55 4.41
CA THR A 402 13.50 -13.38 5.75
C THR A 402 12.67 -14.60 6.16
N ALA A 403 11.82 -15.09 5.25
CA ALA A 403 11.05 -16.31 5.43
C ALA A 403 11.95 -17.53 5.68
N TYR A 404 13.05 -17.66 4.92
CA TYR A 404 14.04 -18.72 5.12
C TYR A 404 14.74 -18.63 6.49
N LEU A 405 15.15 -17.43 6.92
CA LEU A 405 15.76 -17.23 8.24
C LEU A 405 14.78 -17.56 9.37
N LEU A 406 13.51 -17.18 9.23
CA LEU A 406 12.46 -17.51 10.20
C LEU A 406 12.19 -19.01 10.25
N TRP A 407 12.19 -19.66 9.10
CA TRP A 407 12.05 -21.12 8.99
C TRP A 407 13.18 -21.86 9.72
N HIS A 408 14.40 -21.31 9.72
CA HIS A 408 15.52 -21.81 10.50
C HIS A 408 15.53 -21.41 11.98
N GLY A 409 14.46 -20.77 12.48
CA GLY A 409 14.27 -20.48 13.90
C GLY A 409 14.90 -19.17 14.39
N THR A 410 15.31 -18.26 13.51
CA THR A 410 15.73 -16.92 13.94
C THR A 410 14.54 -16.11 14.47
N ALA A 411 14.75 -15.29 15.49
CA ALA A 411 13.67 -14.48 16.04
C ALA A 411 13.24 -13.38 15.04
N PRO A 412 11.94 -13.10 14.85
CA PRO A 412 11.49 -12.08 13.89
C PRO A 412 12.06 -10.69 14.18
N ALA A 413 12.24 -10.35 15.45
CA ALA A 413 12.82 -9.07 15.88
C ALA A 413 14.33 -8.96 15.60
N THR A 414 15.05 -10.08 15.46
CA THR A 414 16.45 -10.06 15.01
C THR A 414 16.53 -9.92 13.50
N VAL A 415 15.62 -10.56 12.75
CA VAL A 415 15.58 -10.43 11.28
C VAL A 415 15.16 -9.02 10.86
N GLY A 416 14.17 -8.41 11.52
CA GLY A 416 13.80 -7.03 11.26
C GLY A 416 14.92 -6.02 11.58
N ARG A 417 15.73 -6.30 12.61
CA ARG A 417 16.90 -5.46 12.97
C ARG A 417 18.11 -5.68 12.07
N SER A 418 18.34 -6.90 11.58
CA SER A 418 19.39 -7.14 10.59
C SER A 418 19.03 -6.44 9.28
N ALA A 419 17.78 -6.56 8.84
CA ALA A 419 17.30 -5.87 7.65
C ALA A 419 17.46 -4.36 7.71
N TRP A 420 17.17 -3.78 8.86
CA TRP A 420 17.44 -2.38 9.13
C TRP A 420 18.93 -2.00 8.97
N ARG A 421 19.85 -2.83 9.48
CA ARG A 421 21.30 -2.56 9.41
C ARG A 421 21.85 -2.71 7.99
N THR A 422 21.42 -3.71 7.23
CA THR A 422 21.87 -3.88 5.84
C THR A 422 21.35 -2.75 4.97
N LEU A 423 20.08 -2.37 5.11
CA LEU A 423 19.47 -1.28 4.32
C LEU A 423 20.05 0.09 4.67
N LEU A 424 20.45 0.33 5.93
CA LEU A 424 21.21 1.53 6.30
C LEU A 424 22.59 1.59 5.63
N ASN A 425 23.22 0.44 5.39
CA ASN A 425 24.49 0.37 4.68
C ASN A 425 24.32 0.54 3.17
N GLU A 426 23.19 0.12 2.58
CA GLU A 426 22.85 0.38 1.17
C GLU A 426 22.38 1.82 0.91
N ALA A 427 21.86 2.50 1.92
CA ALA A 427 21.43 3.89 1.83
C ALA A 427 22.57 4.92 2.03
N ARG A 428 23.75 4.48 2.46
CA ARG A 428 25.00 5.24 2.46
C ARG A 428 25.75 5.01 1.15
#